data_AF-A0A174TUD9-F1
#
_entry.id   AF-A0A174TUD9-F1
#
_cell.length_a   1.000
_cell.length_b   1.000
_cell.length_c   1.000
_cell.angle_alpha   90.00
_cell.angle_beta   90.00
_cell.angle_gamma   90.00
#
_symmetry.space_group_name_H-M   'P 1'
#
loop_
_entity.id
_entity.type
_entity.pdbx_description
1 polymer ?
#
loop_
_entity_poly.entity_id
_entity_poly.type
_entity_poly.pdbx_seq_one_letter_code
_entity_poly.pdbx_strand_id
1 'polypeptide(L)'
;MKAGEHTVGQPFKLICKCCGKEFESKRSNTLFCGPNCRAKFYRQEAAENRKRECVCENCGMTFTTTRSDVKFCCDECRYAAQIKRQGARKKALRETKHEPALPDKEQKAA
;
A
#
# COMPACT_ATOMS: atom_id res chain seq x y z
N MET A 1 -0.54 41.50 -1.42
CA MET A 1 0.60 41.83 -0.52
C MET A 1 1.79 42.16 -1.41
N LYS A 2 2.26 43.40 -1.39
CA LYS A 2 3.36 43.86 -2.26
C LYS A 2 4.65 43.14 -1.87
N ALA A 3 5.29 42.49 -2.84
CA ALA A 3 6.66 42.04 -2.73
C ALA A 3 7.57 43.28 -2.80
N GLY A 4 8.23 43.66 -1.70
CA GLY A 4 9.27 44.68 -1.80
C GLY A 4 9.76 45.30 -0.49
N GLU A 5 8.90 45.53 0.49
CA GLU A 5 9.32 46.27 1.70
C GLU A 5 9.43 45.32 2.89
N HIS A 6 10.60 44.72 3.05
CA HIS A 6 10.99 44.10 4.32
C HIS A 6 12.12 44.91 4.94
N THR A 7 11.94 45.27 6.20
CA THR A 7 12.98 45.87 7.02
C THR A 7 14.13 44.88 7.18
N VAL A 8 15.33 45.28 6.75
CA VAL A 8 16.53 44.46 6.87
C VAL A 8 16.75 44.14 8.35
N GLY A 9 16.61 42.87 8.73
CA GLY A 9 16.84 42.38 10.10
C GLY A 9 15.59 41.87 10.85
N GLN A 10 14.37 42.14 10.36
CA GLN A 10 13.16 41.60 10.99
C GLN A 10 12.87 40.17 10.51
N PRO A 11 12.61 39.20 11.41
CA PRO A 11 12.24 37.86 11.01
C PRO A 11 10.85 37.84 10.35
N PHE A 12 10.69 36.99 9.35
CA PHE A 12 9.42 36.71 8.70
C PHE A 12 8.62 35.72 9.54
N LYS A 13 7.37 36.05 9.85
CA LYS A 13 6.39 35.10 10.38
C LYS A 13 5.81 34.30 9.21
N LEU A 14 6.13 33.02 9.17
CA LEU A 14 5.76 32.09 8.10
C LEU A 14 4.96 30.93 8.67
N ILE A 15 4.14 30.29 7.84
CA ILE A 15 3.37 29.10 8.22
C ILE A 15 4.07 27.87 7.68
N CYS A 16 4.34 26.89 8.54
CA CYS A 16 4.98 25.65 8.14
C CYS A 16 4.05 24.82 7.24
N LYS A 17 4.48 24.55 6.00
CA LYS A 17 3.71 23.75 5.03
C LYS A 17 3.42 22.31 5.50
N CYS A 18 4.17 21.79 6.47
CA CYS A 18 3.99 20.43 6.99
C CYS A 18 3.01 20.35 8.18
N CYS A 19 3.07 21.30 9.12
CA CYS A 19 2.33 21.19 10.39
C CYS A 19 1.37 22.36 10.66
N GLY A 20 1.33 23.36 9.79
CA GLY A 20 0.45 24.52 9.92
C GLY A 20 0.82 25.50 11.04
N LYS A 21 1.91 25.25 11.78
CA LYS A 21 2.36 26.15 12.85
C LYS A 21 3.05 27.38 12.29
N GLU A 22 2.81 28.52 12.91
CA GLU A 22 3.58 29.74 12.68
C GLU A 22 5.00 29.58 13.22
N PHE A 23 5.98 30.10 12.48
CA PHE A 23 7.37 30.13 12.87
C PHE A 23 8.08 31.35 12.29
N GLU A 24 9.20 31.72 12.91
CA GLU A 24 10.01 32.84 12.48
C GLU A 24 11.22 32.38 11.67
N SER A 25 11.50 33.05 10.55
CA SER A 25 12.71 32.81 9.76
C SER A 25 13.33 34.09 9.25
N LYS A 26 14.67 34.09 9.15
CA LYS A 26 15.42 35.17 8.51
C LYS A 26 15.22 35.23 7.00
N ARG A 27 14.74 34.14 6.37
CA ARG A 27 14.49 34.08 4.93
C ARG A 27 13.00 33.96 4.66
N SER A 28 12.48 34.81 3.79
CA SER A 28 11.07 34.83 3.38
C SER A 28 10.61 33.55 2.66
N ASN A 29 11.53 32.80 2.05
CA ASN A 29 11.22 31.57 1.30
C ASN A 29 11.29 30.28 2.14
N THR A 30 11.38 30.38 3.47
CA THR A 30 11.46 29.19 4.32
C THR A 30 10.11 28.49 4.39
N LEU A 31 10.03 27.24 3.96
CA LEU A 31 8.76 26.51 3.87
C LEU A 31 8.39 25.72 5.14
N PHE A 32 9.39 25.41 5.97
CA PHE A 32 9.24 24.48 7.09
C PHE A 32 9.83 25.09 8.36
N CYS A 33 9.18 24.87 9.49
CA CYS A 33 9.68 25.31 10.80
C CYS A 33 10.93 24.54 11.27
N GLY A 34 11.36 23.51 10.55
CA GLY A 34 12.57 22.76 10.85
C GLY A 34 12.79 21.53 9.96
N PRO A 35 13.93 20.84 10.12
CA PRO A 35 14.32 19.70 9.29
C PRO A 35 13.35 18.50 9.42
N ASN A 36 12.77 18.30 10.60
CA ASN A 36 11.78 17.22 10.83
C ASN A 36 10.51 17.43 10.00
N CYS A 37 10.00 18.67 9.95
CA CYS A 37 8.85 19.02 9.12
C CYS A 37 9.17 18.92 7.63
N ARG A 38 10.37 19.32 7.21
CA ARG A 38 10.85 19.13 5.84
C ARG A 38 10.83 17.65 5.44
N ALA A 39 11.45 16.80 6.25
CA ALA A 39 11.51 15.36 6.00
C ALA A 39 10.12 14.72 5.99
N LYS A 40 9.24 15.10 6.93
CA LYS A 40 7.86 14.60 7.00
C LYS A 40 7.06 14.96 5.75
N PHE A 41 7.13 16.22 5.31
CA PHE A 41 6.42 16.68 4.12
C PHE A 41 6.82 15.88 2.87
N TYR A 42 8.12 15.77 2.58
CA TYR A 42 8.56 15.02 1.41
C TYR A 42 8.30 13.52 1.50
N ARG A 43 8.31 12.91 2.70
CA ARG A 43 7.89 11.52 2.89
C ARG A 43 6.40 11.31 2.59
N GLN A 44 5.56 12.27 2.98
CA GLN A 44 4.12 12.24 2.69
C GLN A 44 3.87 12.41 1.19
N GLU A 45 4.49 13.40 0.55
CA GLU A 45 4.38 13.62 -0.89
C GLU A 45 4.84 12.40 -1.70
N ALA A 46 5.95 11.78 -1.31
CA ALA A 46 6.40 10.52 -1.92
C ALA A 46 5.46 9.34 -1.65
N ALA A 47 4.72 9.34 -0.53
CA ALA A 47 3.69 8.33 -0.28
C ALA A 47 2.46 8.57 -1.16
N GLU A 48 1.99 9.81 -1.29
CA GLU A 48 0.90 10.21 -2.19
C GLU A 48 1.21 9.86 -3.65
N ASN A 49 2.42 10.16 -4.12
CA ASN A 49 2.84 9.84 -5.49
C ASN A 49 2.92 8.33 -5.77
N ARG A 50 3.12 7.51 -4.72
CA ARG A 50 3.13 6.04 -4.83
C ARG A 50 1.74 5.42 -4.59
N LYS A 51 0.73 6.22 -4.21
CA LYS A 51 -0.62 5.71 -4.04
C LYS A 51 -1.14 5.24 -5.38
N ARG A 52 -1.81 4.11 -5.33
CA ARG A 52 -2.44 3.48 -6.47
C ARG A 52 -3.67 2.74 -6.02
N GLU A 53 -4.61 2.61 -6.93
CA GLU A 53 -5.79 1.78 -6.73
C GLU A 53 -5.44 0.34 -7.09
N CYS A 54 -5.86 -0.59 -6.24
CA CYS A 54 -5.69 -2.02 -6.40
C CYS A 54 -7.03 -2.71 -6.17
N VAL A 55 -7.27 -3.80 -6.88
CA VAL A 55 -8.48 -4.62 -6.69
C VAL A 55 -8.16 -5.77 -5.75
N CYS A 56 -9.00 -5.97 -4.74
CA CYS A 56 -8.84 -7.07 -3.80
C CYS A 56 -9.09 -8.43 -4.49
N GLU A 57 -8.11 -9.33 -4.44
CA GLU A 57 -8.22 -10.67 -5.05
C GLU A 57 -9.31 -11.54 -4.39
N ASN A 58 -9.75 -11.23 -3.17
CA ASN A 58 -10.77 -12.03 -2.48
C ASN A 58 -12.20 -11.49 -2.63
N CYS A 59 -12.41 -10.18 -2.47
CA CYS A 59 -13.75 -9.58 -2.49
C CYS A 59 -14.04 -8.71 -3.73
N GLY A 60 -13.04 -8.45 -4.58
CA GLY A 60 -13.19 -7.63 -5.79
C GLY A 60 -13.33 -6.12 -5.54
N MET A 61 -13.32 -5.66 -4.28
CA MET A 61 -13.39 -4.24 -3.97
C MET A 61 -12.09 -3.53 -4.33
N THR A 62 -12.20 -2.30 -4.85
CA THR A 62 -11.06 -1.40 -5.06
C THR A 62 -10.62 -0.79 -3.74
N PHE A 63 -9.32 -0.69 -3.52
CA PHE A 63 -8.72 -0.05 -2.35
C PHE A 63 -7.42 0.66 -2.74
N THR A 64 -7.07 1.70 -2.01
CA THR A 64 -5.82 2.43 -2.24
C THR A 64 -4.70 1.84 -1.39
N THR A 65 -3.53 1.64 -1.99
CA THR A 65 -2.33 1.23 -1.27
C THR A 65 -1.11 1.95 -1.82
N THR A 66 -0.09 2.10 -0.98
CA THR A 66 1.24 2.61 -1.38
C THR A 66 2.23 1.47 -1.68
N ARG A 67 1.85 0.22 -1.37
CA ARG A 67 2.72 -0.96 -1.46
C ARG A 67 2.50 -1.76 -2.75
N SER A 68 3.62 -1.99 -3.46
CA SER A 68 4.03 -3.21 -4.20
C SER A 68 3.07 -4.37 -4.36
N ASP A 69 2.88 -5.01 -3.23
CA ASP A 69 2.68 -6.44 -3.12
C ASP A 69 1.34 -6.77 -2.46
N VAL A 70 0.58 -5.74 -2.10
CA VAL A 70 -0.70 -5.88 -1.42
C VAL A 70 -1.77 -6.28 -2.42
N LYS A 71 -2.36 -7.45 -2.17
CA LYS A 71 -3.39 -8.08 -2.99
C LYS A 71 -4.79 -8.06 -2.36
N PHE A 72 -4.86 -7.74 -1.07
CA PHE A 72 -6.09 -7.81 -0.28
C PHE A 72 -6.34 -6.48 0.41
N CYS A 73 -7.61 -6.04 0.44
CA CYS A 73 -8.01 -4.78 1.06
C CYS A 73 -7.90 -4.81 2.60
N CYS A 74 -7.98 -5.98 3.22
CA CYS A 74 -7.90 -6.17 4.66
C CYS A 74 -7.37 -7.56 5.05
N ASP A 75 -7.01 -7.71 6.32
CA ASP A 75 -6.51 -8.96 6.88
C ASP A 75 -7.54 -10.09 6.84
N GLU A 76 -8.82 -9.78 6.97
CA GLU A 76 -9.91 -10.75 6.84
C GLU A 76 -9.99 -11.31 5.43
N CYS A 77 -9.87 -10.47 4.40
CA CYS A 77 -9.83 -10.90 3.01
C CYS A 77 -8.62 -11.78 2.72
N ARG A 78 -7.45 -11.44 3.28
CA ARG A 78 -6.23 -12.26 3.20
C ARG A 78 -6.47 -13.63 3.82
N TYR A 79 -7.05 -13.67 5.02
CA TYR A 79 -7.30 -14.91 5.75
C TYR A 79 -8.35 -15.80 5.06
N ALA A 80 -9.44 -15.22 4.58
CA ALA A 80 -10.46 -15.94 3.81
C ALA A 80 -9.89 -16.56 2.53
N ALA A 81 -9.06 -15.82 1.78
CA ALA A 81 -8.36 -16.35 0.60
C ALA A 81 -7.43 -17.51 0.96
N GLN A 82 -6.72 -17.41 2.09
CA GLN A 82 -5.86 -18.48 2.58
C GLN A 82 -6.65 -19.76 2.90
N ILE A 83 -7.79 -19.65 3.60
CA ILE A 83 -8.65 -20.81 3.90
C ILE A 83 -9.14 -21.47 2.61
N LYS A 84 -9.66 -20.68 1.65
CA LYS A 84 -10.14 -21.18 0.36
C LYS A 84 -9.05 -21.98 -0.37
N ARG A 85 -7.83 -21.44 -0.43
CA ARG A 85 -6.68 -22.12 -1.06
C ARG A 85 -6.31 -23.43 -0.35
N GLN A 86 -6.29 -23.42 0.99
CA GLN A 86 -6.00 -24.64 1.76
C GLN A 86 -7.08 -25.72 1.55
N GLY A 87 -8.36 -25.32 1.50
CA GLY A 87 -9.46 -26.22 1.19
C GLY A 87 -9.32 -26.88 -0.17
N ALA A 88 -9.07 -26.09 -1.23
CA ALA A 88 -8.84 -26.59 -2.58
C ALA A 88 -7.65 -27.56 -2.64
N ARG A 89 -6.52 -27.22 -1.99
CA ARG A 89 -5.35 -28.11 -1.92
C ARG A 89 -5.68 -29.44 -1.24
N LYS A 90 -6.41 -29.42 -0.12
CA LYS A 90 -6.83 -30.64 0.59
C LYS A 90 -7.78 -31.47 -0.25
N LYS A 91 -8.70 -30.84 -0.99
CA LYS A 91 -9.60 -31.53 -1.92
C LYS A 91 -8.84 -32.21 -3.06
N ALA A 92 -7.94 -31.49 -3.73
CA ALA A 92 -7.10 -32.05 -4.79
C ALA A 92 -6.20 -33.19 -4.29
N LEU A 93 -5.67 -33.09 -3.06
CA LEU A 93 -4.89 -34.17 -2.46
C LEU A 93 -5.73 -35.43 -2.17
N ARG A 94 -7.03 -35.29 -1.91
CA ARG A 94 -7.93 -36.44 -1.74
C ARG A 94 -8.26 -37.07 -3.09
N GLU A 95 -8.55 -36.27 -4.10
CA GLU A 95 -8.86 -36.74 -5.46
C GLU A 95 -7.68 -37.49 -6.09
N THR A 96 -6.46 -36.94 -5.99
CA THR A 96 -5.23 -37.62 -6.45
C THR A 96 -4.90 -38.90 -5.68
N LYS A 97 -5.36 -39.04 -4.43
CA LYS A 97 -5.20 -40.27 -3.64
C LYS A 97 -6.29 -41.32 -3.90
N HIS A 98 -7.40 -40.92 -4.51
CA HIS A 98 -8.57 -41.79 -4.73
C HIS A 98 -8.71 -42.23 -6.19
N GLU A 99 -7.72 -41.95 -7.04
CA GLU A 99 -7.62 -42.48 -8.40
C GLU A 99 -7.42 -44.01 -8.32
N PRO A 100 -8.42 -44.84 -8.70
CA PRO A 100 -8.27 -46.29 -8.65
C PRO A 100 -7.39 -46.74 -9.82
N ALA A 101 -6.41 -47.62 -9.53
CA ALA A 101 -5.64 -48.31 -10.54
C ALA A 101 -6.58 -49.01 -11.53
N LEU A 102 -6.50 -48.64 -12.81
CA LEU A 102 -7.16 -49.36 -13.90
C LEU A 102 -6.75 -50.83 -13.85
N PRO A 103 -7.68 -51.80 -13.81
CA PRO A 103 -7.31 -53.20 -13.90
C PRO A 103 -6.94 -53.54 -15.34
N ASP A 104 -5.65 -53.66 -15.57
CA ASP A 104 -5.04 -54.26 -16.76
C ASP A 104 -5.32 -55.77 -16.71
N LYS A 105 -6.30 -56.26 -17.47
CA LYS A 105 -6.45 -57.70 -17.79
C LYS A 105 -7.02 -57.90 -19.19
N GLU A 106 -6.13 -57.86 -20.18
CA GLU A 106 -6.19 -58.77 -21.32
C GLU A 106 -6.34 -60.21 -20.80
N GLN A 107 -7.40 -60.92 -21.20
CA GLN A 107 -7.47 -62.38 -21.09
C GLN A 107 -7.99 -62.99 -22.40
N LYS A 108 -7.06 -63.72 -23.02
CA LYS A 108 -7.12 -64.57 -24.22
C LYS A 108 -8.46 -65.23 -24.50
N ALA A 109 -8.90 -65.11 -25.76
CA ALA A 109 -9.81 -66.07 -26.39
C ALA A 109 -9.07 -67.40 -26.64
N ALA A 110 -9.73 -68.52 -26.34
CA ALA A 110 -9.34 -69.88 -26.65
C ALA A 110 -10.30 -70.45 -27.70
#